data_AF-A0A949SUP0-F1
#
_entry.id   AF-A0A949SUP0-F1
#
_cell.length_a   1.000
_cell.length_b   1.000
_cell.length_c   1.000
_cell.angle_alpha   90.00
_cell.angle_beta   90.00
_cell.angle_gamma   90.00
#
_symmetry.space_group_name_H-M   'P 1'
#
loop_
_entity.id
_entity.type
_entity.pdbx_description
1 polymer ?
#
loop_
_entity_poly.entity_id
_entity_poly.type
_entity_poly.pdbx_seq_one_letter_code
_entity_poly.pdbx_strand_id
1 'polypeptide(L)'
;MKALSFATPLLALFLVAVCLPGHVDAGETQTPEAQAKDDGSRVAELEKEVAALKKKLAELEARLAKLEKGASTAEVTATKNFEEAMVQLDISDAEKSAIRDSILKCKKSMVETLEVPTAGGRIPAEEVIDCLVKMQDQEAGAAEEFQKLILFLSTEKVPGDEKKRSYVQAIEDYKKLNRETIAKILSPSDRKRLDACHADWSEFELGEDDPFTQLYLARVNKTARKKDTK
;
A
#
# COMPACT_ATOMS: atom_id res chain seq x y z
N MET A 1 47.31 8.04 -3.78
CA MET A 1 46.54 9.24 -3.38
C MET A 1 45.53 8.77 -2.35
N LYS A 2 45.81 9.03 -1.07
CA LYS A 2 45.15 10.02 -0.19
C LYS A 2 43.71 9.62 0.22
N ALA A 3 43.59 9.45 1.55
CA ALA A 3 42.41 9.19 2.35
C ALA A 3 41.37 10.33 2.36
N LEU A 4 40.16 10.04 2.86
CA LEU A 4 39.41 10.77 3.91
C LEU A 4 37.96 10.22 3.95
N SER A 5 37.51 9.69 5.09
CA SER A 5 36.68 10.39 6.11
C SER A 5 35.19 10.32 5.73
N PHE A 6 34.26 9.87 6.58
CA PHE A 6 33.91 10.51 7.84
C PHE A 6 33.47 9.50 8.90
N ALA A 7 34.17 9.59 10.04
CA ALA A 7 33.70 9.14 11.33
C ALA A 7 32.69 10.13 11.90
N THR A 8 31.70 9.58 12.57
CA THR A 8 30.72 10.19 13.46
C THR A 8 31.39 11.01 14.57
N PRO A 9 30.80 12.16 14.96
CA PRO A 9 30.76 12.46 16.38
C PRO A 9 29.41 13.05 16.79
N LEU A 10 28.91 12.69 17.97
CA LEU A 10 28.63 13.68 19.02
C LEU A 10 28.20 12.97 20.32
N LEU A 11 29.12 13.05 21.29
CA LEU A 11 28.83 12.93 22.71
C LEU A 11 27.86 14.05 23.14
N ALA A 12 26.87 13.70 23.96
CA ALA A 12 26.25 14.59 24.94
C ALA A 12 26.48 13.93 26.31
N LEU A 13 27.45 14.45 27.08
CA LEU A 13 27.22 15.22 28.31
C LEU A 13 26.37 14.49 29.37
N PHE A 14 27.01 14.04 30.46
CA PHE A 14 26.70 14.57 31.78
C PHE A 14 27.95 14.58 32.66
N LEU A 15 28.35 15.80 33.03
CA LEU A 15 29.29 16.14 34.08
C LEU A 15 28.63 15.94 35.45
N VAL A 16 29.34 15.34 36.40
CA VAL A 16 29.41 15.84 37.77
C VAL A 16 30.87 15.85 38.18
N ALA A 17 31.40 17.06 38.35
CA ALA A 17 32.73 17.36 38.87
C ALA A 17 32.57 17.93 40.29
N VAL A 18 33.41 17.48 41.23
CA VAL A 18 33.90 18.13 42.48
C VAL A 18 34.97 17.15 43.00
N CYS A 19 36.24 17.43 43.36
CA CYS A 19 37.09 18.62 43.48
C CYS A 19 38.59 18.17 43.43
N LEU A 20 39.49 19.14 43.21
CA LEU A 20 40.96 19.08 43.09
C LEU A 20 41.72 18.89 44.45
N PRO A 21 43.07 18.76 44.47
CA PRO A 21 43.82 17.84 45.33
C PRO A 21 44.58 18.49 46.49
N GLY A 22 45.03 17.63 47.42
CA GLY A 22 46.29 17.78 48.14
C GLY A 22 46.19 17.88 49.66
N HIS A 23 46.44 16.76 50.37
CA HIS A 23 47.43 16.75 51.44
C HIS A 23 47.93 15.33 51.72
N VAL A 24 49.18 15.28 52.17
CA VAL A 24 50.01 14.09 52.39
C VAL A 24 49.67 13.54 53.77
N ASP A 25 49.39 12.24 53.89
CA ASP A 25 49.71 11.53 55.13
C ASP A 25 50.11 10.08 54.82
N ALA A 26 51.12 9.65 55.56
CA ALA A 26 51.81 8.38 55.40
C ALA A 26 50.97 7.24 55.98
N GLY A 27 50.92 6.11 55.30
CA GLY A 27 50.28 4.93 55.88
C GLY A 27 50.15 3.78 54.90
N GLU A 28 51.05 2.83 55.02
CA GLU A 28 50.87 1.40 54.71
C GLU A 28 50.66 1.00 53.24
N THR A 29 51.71 0.37 52.71
CA THR A 29 51.69 -0.57 51.60
C THR A 29 50.53 -1.57 51.74
N GLN A 30 49.50 -1.42 50.90
CA GLN A 30 48.59 -2.51 50.53
C GLN A 30 48.82 -2.89 49.06
N THR A 31 49.02 -4.18 48.88
CA THR A 31 49.39 -4.90 47.67
C THR A 31 48.34 -4.76 46.54
N PRO A 32 48.71 -4.65 45.25
CA PRO A 32 47.77 -4.40 44.14
C PRO A 32 46.96 -5.62 43.65
N GLU A 33 46.97 -6.74 44.38
CA GLU A 33 46.52 -8.04 43.85
C GLU A 33 45.00 -8.28 43.98
N ALA A 34 44.29 -7.54 44.83
CA ALA A 34 42.87 -7.77 45.06
C ALA A 34 41.95 -7.07 44.04
N GLN A 35 42.37 -5.93 43.47
CA GLN A 35 41.54 -5.11 42.59
C GLN A 35 41.61 -5.57 41.12
N ALA A 36 42.76 -6.08 40.67
CA ALA A 36 42.92 -6.62 39.32
C ALA A 36 42.12 -7.92 39.06
N LYS A 37 41.80 -8.69 40.10
CA LYS A 37 40.95 -9.89 39.99
C LYS A 37 39.47 -9.56 39.74
N ASP A 38 38.98 -8.46 40.28
CA ASP A 38 37.59 -8.02 40.13
C ASP A 38 37.33 -7.42 38.75
N ASP A 39 38.25 -6.55 38.27
CA ASP A 39 38.17 -5.97 36.93
C ASP A 39 38.37 -7.02 35.82
N GLY A 40 39.28 -7.98 36.00
CA GLY A 40 39.47 -9.09 35.06
C GLY A 40 38.25 -10.01 34.98
N SER A 41 37.58 -10.26 36.12
CA SER A 41 36.33 -11.03 36.17
C SER A 41 35.20 -10.31 35.44
N ARG A 42 35.10 -8.98 35.63
CA ARG A 42 34.06 -8.15 35.03
C ARG A 42 34.25 -7.96 33.52
N VAL A 43 35.50 -7.85 33.06
CA VAL A 43 35.83 -7.85 31.62
C VAL A 43 35.49 -9.19 30.99
N ALA A 44 35.83 -10.32 31.63
CA ALA A 44 35.49 -11.64 31.13
C ALA A 44 33.97 -11.88 31.05
N GLU A 45 33.21 -11.33 31.99
CA GLU A 45 31.74 -11.38 31.99
C GLU A 45 31.13 -10.53 30.87
N LEU A 46 31.63 -9.30 30.66
CA LEU A 46 31.23 -8.44 29.55
C LEU A 46 31.59 -9.04 28.18
N GLU A 47 32.75 -9.66 28.03
CA GLU A 47 33.14 -10.35 26.79
C GLU A 47 32.19 -11.52 26.47
N LYS A 48 31.77 -12.26 27.51
CA LYS A 48 30.78 -13.33 27.39
C LYS A 48 29.40 -12.80 27.00
N GLU A 49 28.98 -11.66 27.56
CA GLU A 49 27.72 -11.00 27.18
C GLU A 49 27.77 -10.47 25.74
N VAL A 50 28.85 -9.84 25.33
CA VAL A 50 29.04 -9.36 23.95
C VAL A 50 29.04 -10.53 22.97
N ALA A 51 29.68 -11.65 23.30
CA ALA A 51 29.63 -12.86 22.49
C ALA A 51 28.20 -13.43 22.39
N ALA A 52 27.45 -13.41 23.49
CA ALA A 52 26.05 -13.83 23.51
C ALA A 52 25.15 -12.91 22.68
N LEU A 53 25.36 -11.59 22.73
CA LEU A 53 24.62 -10.62 21.93
C LEU A 53 24.95 -10.73 20.44
N LYS A 54 26.22 -10.90 20.07
CA LYS A 54 26.62 -11.14 18.66
C LYS A 54 25.98 -12.42 18.11
N LYS A 55 25.92 -13.47 18.92
CA LYS A 55 25.23 -14.71 18.55
C LYS A 55 23.74 -14.50 18.34
N LYS A 56 23.08 -13.76 19.24
CA LYS A 56 21.65 -13.39 19.11
C LYS A 56 21.39 -12.52 17.88
N LEU A 57 22.27 -11.58 17.56
CA LEU A 57 22.17 -10.74 16.38
C LEU A 57 22.25 -11.59 15.11
N ALA A 58 23.25 -12.46 15.00
CA ALA A 58 23.39 -13.36 13.86
C ALA A 58 22.20 -14.33 13.71
N GLU A 59 21.61 -14.78 14.83
CA GLU A 59 20.41 -15.61 14.83
C GLU A 59 19.17 -14.83 14.36
N LEU A 60 19.02 -13.57 14.78
CA LEU A 60 17.95 -12.69 14.31
C LEU A 60 18.10 -12.34 12.82
N GLU A 61 19.31 -12.04 12.36
CA GLU A 61 19.62 -11.80 10.94
C GLU A 61 19.32 -13.04 10.08
N ALA A 62 19.69 -14.24 10.55
CA ALA A 62 19.36 -15.49 9.88
C ALA A 62 17.85 -15.77 9.87
N ARG A 63 17.13 -15.44 10.95
CA ARG A 63 15.66 -15.54 11.00
C ARG A 63 14.99 -14.53 10.08
N LEU A 64 15.51 -13.31 9.99
CA LEU A 64 15.03 -12.29 9.07
C LEU A 64 15.23 -12.73 7.61
N ALA A 65 16.43 -13.21 7.26
CA ALA A 65 16.72 -13.74 5.93
C ALA A 65 15.86 -14.99 5.58
N LYS A 66 15.48 -15.79 6.58
CA LYS A 66 14.59 -16.95 6.41
C LYS A 66 13.12 -16.54 6.25
N LEU A 67 12.69 -15.48 6.94
CA LEU A 67 11.36 -14.88 6.75
C LEU A 67 11.25 -14.18 5.40
N GLU A 68 12.29 -13.45 4.98
CA GLU A 68 12.36 -12.83 3.65
C GLU A 68 12.36 -13.88 2.53
N LYS A 69 13.05 -15.01 2.71
CA LYS A 69 12.97 -16.15 1.77
C LYS A 69 11.64 -16.90 1.84
N GLY A 70 11.01 -16.99 3.01
CA GLY A 70 9.67 -17.60 3.19
C GLY A 70 8.54 -16.74 2.60
N ALA A 71 8.72 -15.43 2.58
CA ALA A 71 7.83 -14.47 1.93
C ALA A 71 7.98 -14.46 0.39
N SER A 72 8.96 -15.17 -0.17
CA SER A 72 9.38 -15.05 -1.58
C SER A 72 8.85 -16.14 -2.53
N THR A 73 8.06 -17.12 -2.10
CA THR A 73 7.60 -18.19 -3.02
C THR A 73 6.20 -18.73 -2.72
N ALA A 74 5.27 -17.88 -2.26
CA ALA A 74 3.85 -18.16 -2.52
C ALA A 74 3.57 -17.66 -3.94
N GLU A 75 3.22 -18.57 -4.85
CA GLU A 75 2.84 -18.23 -6.22
C GLU A 75 1.61 -17.31 -6.14
N VAL A 76 1.81 -16.01 -6.44
CA VAL A 76 0.71 -15.05 -6.41
C VAL A 76 -0.23 -15.40 -7.56
N THR A 77 -1.48 -15.70 -7.23
CA THR A 77 -2.50 -16.05 -8.21
C THR A 77 -3.28 -14.79 -8.58
N ALA A 78 -3.35 -14.53 -9.90
CA ALA A 78 -4.18 -13.47 -10.44
C ALA A 78 -5.65 -13.76 -10.14
N THR A 79 -6.36 -12.78 -9.59
CA THR A 79 -7.77 -12.90 -9.26
C THR A 79 -8.44 -11.53 -9.32
N LYS A 80 -9.71 -11.52 -9.71
CA LYS A 80 -10.58 -10.34 -9.63
C LYS A 80 -11.31 -10.26 -8.28
N ASN A 81 -11.33 -11.34 -7.51
CA ASN A 81 -11.99 -11.36 -6.22
C ASN A 81 -11.13 -10.65 -5.17
N PHE A 82 -11.70 -9.62 -4.53
CA PHE A 82 -10.98 -8.85 -3.52
C PHE A 82 -10.52 -9.70 -2.32
N GLU A 83 -11.39 -10.56 -1.81
CA GLU A 83 -11.08 -11.37 -0.62
C GLU A 83 -9.92 -12.34 -0.91
N GLU A 84 -9.94 -12.98 -2.08
CA GLU A 84 -8.86 -13.86 -2.53
C GLU A 84 -7.53 -13.13 -2.73
N ALA A 85 -7.57 -11.88 -3.23
CA ALA A 85 -6.36 -11.06 -3.37
C ALA A 85 -5.79 -10.65 -2.01
N MET A 86 -6.64 -10.26 -1.06
CA MET A 86 -6.19 -9.79 0.26
C MET A 86 -5.56 -10.91 1.11
N VAL A 87 -6.01 -12.17 0.96
CA VAL A 87 -5.42 -13.32 1.66
C VAL A 87 -3.97 -13.61 1.21
N GLN A 88 -3.56 -13.10 0.04
CA GLN A 88 -2.19 -13.27 -0.47
C GLN A 88 -1.22 -12.19 0.06
N LEU A 89 -1.70 -11.23 0.83
CA LEU A 89 -0.92 -10.12 1.40
C LEU A 89 -0.65 -10.36 2.89
N ASP A 90 0.48 -9.85 3.38
CA ASP A 90 0.81 -9.86 4.81
C ASP A 90 0.35 -8.56 5.47
N ILE A 91 -0.97 -8.42 5.63
CA ILE A 91 -1.62 -7.20 6.13
C ILE A 91 -2.63 -7.50 7.24
N SER A 92 -2.86 -6.51 8.10
CA SER A 92 -3.89 -6.55 9.12
C SER A 92 -5.30 -6.38 8.55
N ASP A 93 -6.32 -6.79 9.31
CA ASP A 93 -7.73 -6.56 8.95
C ASP A 93 -8.06 -5.07 8.81
N ALA A 94 -7.39 -4.21 9.58
CA ALA A 94 -7.54 -2.76 9.49
C ALA A 94 -7.01 -2.22 8.15
N GLU A 95 -5.85 -2.69 7.70
CA GLU A 95 -5.27 -2.33 6.40
C GLU A 95 -6.15 -2.87 5.27
N LYS A 96 -6.62 -4.12 5.37
CA LYS A 96 -7.57 -4.72 4.43
C LYS A 96 -8.84 -3.88 4.29
N SER A 97 -9.43 -3.45 5.41
CA SER A 97 -10.61 -2.57 5.41
C SER A 97 -10.31 -1.23 4.74
N ALA A 98 -9.17 -0.60 5.07
CA ALA A 98 -8.78 0.68 4.48
C ALA A 98 -8.56 0.59 2.96
N ILE A 99 -8.01 -0.52 2.47
CA ILE A 99 -7.87 -0.79 1.03
C ILE A 99 -9.26 -0.93 0.40
N ARG A 100 -10.16 -1.72 1.01
CA ARG A 100 -11.54 -1.88 0.53
C ARG A 100 -12.25 -0.53 0.40
N ASP A 101 -12.16 0.29 1.43
CA ASP A 101 -12.79 1.61 1.47
C ASP A 101 -12.21 2.56 0.40
N SER A 102 -10.90 2.49 0.16
CA SER A 102 -10.25 3.25 -0.92
C SER A 102 -10.80 2.84 -2.30
N ILE A 103 -10.94 1.53 -2.56
CA ILE A 103 -11.48 1.01 -3.82
C ILE A 103 -12.96 1.43 -3.98
N LEU A 104 -13.78 1.27 -2.94
CA LEU A 104 -15.19 1.69 -2.97
C LEU A 104 -15.33 3.18 -3.27
N LYS A 105 -14.52 4.01 -2.60
CA LYS A 105 -14.50 5.45 -2.85
C LYS A 105 -14.10 5.77 -4.29
N CYS A 106 -13.07 5.10 -4.83
CA CYS A 106 -12.65 5.24 -6.21
C CYS A 106 -13.79 4.91 -7.18
N LYS A 107 -14.41 3.74 -7.02
CA LYS A 107 -15.54 3.29 -7.85
C LYS A 107 -16.72 4.25 -7.78
N LYS A 108 -17.06 4.72 -6.59
CA LYS A 108 -18.13 5.70 -6.40
C LYS A 108 -17.84 6.99 -7.17
N SER A 109 -16.63 7.55 -7.05
CA SER A 109 -16.26 8.75 -7.81
C SER A 109 -16.27 8.54 -9.33
N MET A 110 -15.89 7.34 -9.81
CA MET A 110 -16.00 6.99 -11.22
C MET A 110 -17.46 6.96 -11.69
N VAL A 111 -18.35 6.30 -10.93
CA VAL A 111 -19.78 6.23 -11.23
C VAL A 111 -20.41 7.61 -11.21
N GLU A 112 -20.21 8.38 -10.15
CA GLU A 112 -20.74 9.76 -10.03
C GLU A 112 -20.30 10.63 -11.20
N THR A 113 -19.05 10.48 -11.64
CA THR A 113 -18.53 11.20 -12.82
C THR A 113 -19.27 10.78 -14.09
N LEU A 114 -19.51 9.48 -14.30
CA LEU A 114 -20.25 8.98 -15.45
C LEU A 114 -21.74 9.36 -15.42
N GLU A 115 -22.32 9.61 -14.24
CA GLU A 115 -23.70 10.06 -14.09
C GLU A 115 -23.89 11.54 -14.42
N VAL A 116 -22.83 12.35 -14.44
CA VAL A 116 -22.91 13.74 -14.90
C VAL A 116 -23.30 13.76 -16.38
N PRO A 117 -24.44 14.36 -16.76
CA PRO A 117 -24.83 14.47 -18.16
C PRO A 117 -23.83 15.31 -18.95
N THR A 118 -23.58 14.95 -20.20
CA THR A 118 -22.76 15.76 -21.11
C THR A 118 -23.46 17.08 -21.44
N ALA A 119 -22.75 18.03 -22.06
CA ALA A 119 -23.38 19.28 -22.52
C ALA A 119 -24.51 19.04 -23.54
N GLY A 120 -24.45 17.93 -24.28
CA GLY A 120 -25.50 17.48 -25.20
C GLY A 120 -26.62 16.68 -24.55
N GLY A 121 -26.64 16.54 -23.22
CA GLY A 121 -27.67 15.83 -22.46
C GLY A 121 -27.56 14.30 -22.48
N ARG A 122 -26.46 13.74 -23.00
CA ARG A 122 -26.18 12.29 -22.94
C ARG A 122 -25.80 11.91 -21.51
N ILE A 123 -26.13 10.69 -21.09
CA ILE A 123 -25.78 10.18 -19.76
C ILE A 123 -24.76 9.04 -19.94
N PRO A 124 -23.45 9.31 -19.77
CA PRO A 124 -22.41 8.31 -20.01
C PRO A 124 -22.59 7.01 -19.22
N ALA A 125 -23.01 7.08 -17.96
CA ALA A 125 -23.31 5.91 -17.14
C ALA A 125 -24.34 4.97 -17.80
N GLU A 126 -25.41 5.53 -18.35
CA GLU A 126 -26.44 4.76 -19.03
C GLU A 126 -25.90 4.12 -20.31
N GLU A 127 -25.19 4.89 -21.13
CA GLU A 127 -24.68 4.40 -22.42
C GLU A 127 -23.58 3.34 -22.24
N VAL A 128 -22.73 3.47 -21.21
CA VAL A 128 -21.72 2.46 -20.89
C VAL A 128 -22.39 1.13 -20.55
N ILE A 129 -23.41 1.15 -19.68
CA ILE A 129 -24.12 -0.08 -19.30
C ILE A 129 -24.86 -0.67 -20.48
N ASP A 130 -25.54 0.17 -21.26
CA ASP A 130 -26.29 -0.29 -22.43
C ASP A 130 -25.32 -0.99 -23.43
N CYS A 131 -24.13 -0.43 -23.67
CA CYS A 131 -23.10 -1.11 -24.47
C CYS A 131 -22.61 -2.42 -23.84
N LEU A 132 -22.39 -2.48 -22.52
CA LEU A 132 -21.96 -3.70 -21.83
C LEU A 132 -23.02 -4.82 -21.92
N VAL A 133 -24.30 -4.48 -21.77
CA VAL A 133 -25.42 -5.43 -21.93
C VAL A 133 -25.45 -5.97 -23.35
N LYS A 134 -25.37 -5.11 -24.37
CA LYS A 134 -25.31 -5.54 -25.78
C LYS A 134 -24.12 -6.47 -26.06
N MET A 135 -22.96 -6.19 -25.46
CA MET A 135 -21.78 -7.03 -25.59
C MET A 135 -21.98 -8.41 -24.93
N GLN A 136 -22.63 -8.47 -23.77
CA GLN A 136 -22.99 -9.72 -23.10
C GLN A 136 -23.98 -10.55 -23.93
N ASP A 137 -24.95 -9.88 -24.56
CA ASP A 137 -25.94 -10.49 -25.47
C ASP A 137 -25.36 -10.83 -26.85
N GLN A 138 -24.06 -10.57 -27.07
CA GLN A 138 -23.34 -10.81 -28.32
C GLN A 138 -23.98 -10.13 -29.54
N GLU A 139 -24.57 -8.95 -29.35
CA GLU A 139 -25.16 -8.18 -30.44
C GLU A 139 -24.08 -7.75 -31.47
N ALA A 140 -24.42 -7.86 -32.76
CA ALA A 140 -23.53 -7.46 -33.83
C ALA A 140 -23.20 -5.96 -33.75
N GLY A 141 -21.91 -5.61 -33.74
CA GLY A 141 -21.44 -4.22 -33.67
C GLY A 141 -21.34 -3.65 -32.24
N ALA A 142 -21.76 -4.37 -31.20
CA ALA A 142 -21.73 -3.88 -29.82
C ALA A 142 -20.33 -3.44 -29.35
N ALA A 143 -19.29 -4.21 -29.71
CA ALA A 143 -17.91 -3.87 -29.39
C ALA A 143 -17.43 -2.58 -30.08
N GLU A 144 -17.87 -2.34 -31.33
CA GLU A 144 -17.53 -1.13 -32.09
C GLU A 144 -18.26 0.10 -31.50
N GLU A 145 -19.53 -0.07 -31.12
CA GLU A 145 -20.29 0.97 -30.40
C GLU A 145 -19.61 1.35 -29.08
N PHE A 146 -19.19 0.35 -28.30
CA PHE A 146 -18.47 0.59 -27.05
C PHE A 146 -17.15 1.34 -27.28
N GLN A 147 -16.36 0.96 -28.29
CA GLN A 147 -15.13 1.66 -28.65
C GLN A 147 -15.38 3.12 -29.05
N LYS A 148 -16.43 3.39 -29.85
CA LYS A 148 -16.84 4.76 -30.21
C LYS A 148 -17.26 5.56 -28.98
N LEU A 149 -17.96 4.95 -28.03
CA LEU A 149 -18.32 5.58 -26.77
C LEU A 149 -17.07 5.96 -25.96
N ILE A 150 -16.12 5.05 -25.79
CA ILE A 150 -14.86 5.33 -25.09
C ILE A 150 -14.08 6.46 -25.78
N LEU A 151 -14.00 6.45 -27.12
CA LEU A 151 -13.36 7.53 -27.87
C LEU A 151 -14.07 8.86 -27.64
N PHE A 152 -15.40 8.89 -27.68
CA PHE A 152 -16.17 10.09 -27.35
C PHE A 152 -15.85 10.59 -25.93
N LEU A 153 -15.94 9.73 -24.92
CA LEU A 153 -15.67 10.07 -23.52
C LEU A 153 -14.21 10.47 -23.26
N SER A 154 -13.28 10.07 -24.12
CA SER A 154 -11.88 10.50 -24.05
C SER A 154 -11.70 11.98 -24.40
N THR A 155 -12.63 12.55 -25.18
CA THR A 155 -12.59 13.93 -25.65
C THR A 155 -13.61 14.84 -24.98
N GLU A 156 -14.78 14.29 -24.62
CA GLU A 156 -15.88 15.03 -24.01
C GLU A 156 -15.51 15.49 -22.60
N LYS A 157 -15.73 16.78 -22.30
CA LYS A 157 -15.42 17.38 -21.00
C LYS A 157 -16.54 17.12 -20.00
N VAL A 158 -16.18 16.80 -18.76
CA VAL A 158 -17.15 16.65 -17.67
C VAL A 158 -17.68 18.05 -17.32
N PRO A 159 -18.99 18.31 -17.47
CA PRO A 159 -19.55 19.60 -17.09
C PRO A 159 -19.34 19.91 -15.61
N GLY A 160 -18.86 21.11 -15.31
CA GLY A 160 -18.57 21.53 -13.93
C GLY A 160 -17.23 21.06 -13.36
N ASP A 161 -16.43 20.27 -14.09
CA ASP A 161 -15.09 19.87 -13.63
C ASP A 161 -14.12 21.06 -13.70
N GLU A 162 -13.62 21.49 -12.53
CA GLU A 162 -12.71 22.63 -12.39
C GLU A 162 -11.41 22.47 -13.19
N LYS A 163 -10.93 21.23 -13.30
CA LYS A 163 -9.71 20.87 -14.01
C LYS A 163 -9.94 20.72 -15.52
N LYS A 164 -11.17 20.90 -16.01
CA LYS A 164 -11.57 20.78 -17.42
C LYS A 164 -11.11 19.45 -18.03
N ARG A 165 -11.22 18.37 -17.26
CA ARG A 165 -10.87 17.01 -17.67
C ARG A 165 -11.95 16.43 -18.55
N SER A 166 -11.55 15.53 -19.46
CA SER A 166 -12.52 14.63 -20.09
C SER A 166 -13.00 13.56 -19.10
N TYR A 167 -14.08 12.86 -19.42
CA TYR A 167 -14.58 11.77 -18.57
C TYR A 167 -13.50 10.70 -18.33
N VAL A 168 -12.80 10.28 -19.38
CA VAL A 168 -11.70 9.31 -19.25
C VAL A 168 -10.55 9.87 -18.41
N GLN A 169 -10.17 11.15 -18.60
CA GLN A 169 -9.12 11.77 -17.78
C GLN A 169 -9.50 11.84 -16.31
N ALA A 170 -10.76 12.19 -15.99
CA ALA A 170 -11.24 12.22 -14.61
C ALA A 170 -11.22 10.83 -13.97
N ILE A 171 -11.65 9.79 -14.71
CA ILE A 171 -11.63 8.39 -14.26
C ILE A 171 -10.19 7.92 -14.00
N GLU A 172 -9.26 8.16 -14.91
CA GLU A 172 -7.85 7.77 -14.74
C GLU A 172 -7.20 8.49 -13.55
N ASP A 173 -7.56 9.74 -13.29
CA ASP A 173 -7.10 10.46 -12.09
C ASP A 173 -7.58 9.78 -10.80
N TYR A 174 -8.83 9.30 -10.74
CA TYR A 174 -9.32 8.55 -9.57
C TYR A 174 -8.60 7.21 -9.41
N LYS A 175 -8.38 6.49 -10.52
CA LYS A 175 -7.62 5.23 -10.52
C LYS A 175 -6.19 5.44 -10.01
N LYS A 176 -5.53 6.52 -10.47
CA LYS A 176 -4.21 6.92 -10.01
C LYS A 176 -4.21 7.27 -8.51
N LEU A 177 -5.16 8.09 -8.06
CA LEU A 177 -5.28 8.46 -6.65
C LEU A 177 -5.53 7.24 -5.75
N ASN A 178 -6.34 6.28 -6.21
CA ASN A 178 -6.59 5.02 -5.50
C ASN A 178 -5.29 4.21 -5.35
N ARG A 179 -4.53 4.03 -6.44
CA ARG A 179 -3.22 3.37 -6.40
C ARG A 179 -2.26 4.07 -5.44
N GLU A 180 -2.17 5.40 -5.50
CA GLU A 180 -1.32 6.19 -4.60
C GLU A 180 -1.75 6.08 -3.13
N THR A 181 -3.06 5.97 -2.87
CA THR A 181 -3.60 5.85 -1.51
C THR A 181 -3.30 4.48 -0.93
N ILE A 182 -3.60 3.40 -1.65
CA ILE A 182 -3.32 2.03 -1.24
C ILE A 182 -1.81 1.78 -1.10
N ALA A 183 -0.99 2.36 -1.98
CA ALA A 183 0.47 2.24 -1.88
C ALA A 183 1.06 2.86 -0.61
N LYS A 184 0.36 3.78 0.07
CA LYS A 184 0.77 4.32 1.38
C LYS A 184 0.41 3.39 2.54
N ILE A 185 -0.56 2.50 2.34
CA ILE A 185 -0.97 1.47 3.31
C ILE A 185 0.01 0.30 3.25
N LEU A 186 0.34 -0.15 2.04
CA LEU A 186 1.07 -1.40 1.83
C LEU A 186 2.59 -1.28 1.94
N SER A 187 3.21 -2.34 2.45
CA SER A 187 4.66 -2.56 2.31
C SER A 187 5.06 -2.67 0.83
N PRO A 188 6.33 -2.40 0.46
CA PRO A 188 6.79 -2.58 -0.93
C PRO A 188 6.63 -4.03 -1.45
N SER A 189 6.72 -5.03 -0.57
CA SER A 189 6.48 -6.43 -0.94
C SER A 189 5.02 -6.72 -1.23
N ASP A 190 4.10 -6.25 -0.39
CA ASP A 190 2.66 -6.46 -0.59
C ASP A 190 2.13 -5.69 -1.79
N ARG A 191 2.71 -4.53 -2.10
CA ARG A 191 2.41 -3.83 -3.37
C ARG A 191 2.71 -4.70 -4.58
N LYS A 192 3.88 -5.33 -4.63
CA LYS A 192 4.26 -6.23 -5.72
C LYS A 192 3.33 -7.44 -5.82
N ARG A 193 2.90 -7.99 -4.67
CA ARG A 193 1.93 -9.09 -4.64
C ARG A 193 0.57 -8.61 -5.15
N LEU A 194 0.08 -7.46 -4.68
CA LEU A 194 -1.20 -6.93 -5.12
C LEU A 194 -1.21 -6.58 -6.62
N ASP A 195 -0.13 -6.01 -7.14
CA ASP A 195 0.08 -5.78 -8.57
C ASP A 195 0.04 -7.09 -9.38
N ALA A 196 0.61 -8.17 -8.84
CA ALA A 196 0.55 -9.49 -9.46
C ALA A 196 -0.84 -10.14 -9.38
N CYS A 197 -1.67 -9.77 -8.40
CA CYS A 197 -3.07 -10.21 -8.34
C CYS A 197 -3.94 -9.54 -9.41
N HIS A 198 -3.78 -8.23 -9.63
CA HIS A 198 -4.59 -7.47 -10.60
C HIS A 198 -3.90 -6.19 -11.10
N ALA A 199 -3.96 -5.94 -12.42
CA ALA A 199 -3.31 -4.80 -13.07
C ALA A 199 -3.91 -3.43 -12.68
N ASP A 200 -5.19 -3.39 -12.35
CA ASP A 200 -5.87 -2.20 -11.83
C ASP A 200 -6.58 -2.51 -10.52
N TRP A 201 -6.07 -1.99 -9.41
CA TRP A 201 -6.65 -2.24 -8.09
C TRP A 201 -8.06 -1.68 -7.94
N SER A 202 -8.49 -0.75 -8.80
CA SER A 202 -9.88 -0.25 -8.79
C SER A 202 -10.87 -1.25 -9.40
N GLU A 203 -10.41 -2.34 -10.01
CA GLU A 203 -11.26 -3.29 -10.73
C GLU A 203 -11.58 -4.56 -9.93
N PHE A 204 -11.09 -4.69 -8.70
CA PHE A 204 -11.46 -5.81 -7.83
C PHE A 204 -12.96 -5.87 -7.58
N GLU A 205 -13.55 -7.05 -7.66
CA GLU A 205 -14.95 -7.33 -7.34
C GLU A 205 -15.15 -7.33 -5.81
N LEU A 206 -15.99 -6.43 -5.32
CA LEU A 206 -16.18 -6.18 -3.89
C LEU A 206 -17.48 -6.78 -3.32
N GLY A 207 -18.30 -7.42 -4.16
CA GLY A 207 -19.60 -7.99 -3.79
C GLY A 207 -20.78 -7.06 -4.11
N GLU A 208 -21.87 -7.22 -3.36
CA GLU A 208 -23.16 -6.56 -3.62
C GLU A 208 -23.14 -5.04 -3.40
N ASP A 209 -22.26 -4.56 -2.52
CA ASP A 209 -22.08 -3.13 -2.21
C ASP A 209 -21.25 -2.38 -3.27
N ASP A 210 -20.85 -3.05 -4.34
CA ASP A 210 -20.07 -2.45 -5.40
C ASP A 210 -20.87 -1.40 -6.19
N PRO A 211 -20.38 -0.14 -6.32
CA PRO A 211 -21.12 0.92 -7.00
C PRO A 211 -21.46 0.61 -8.47
N PHE A 212 -20.58 -0.10 -9.20
CA PHE A 212 -20.86 -0.47 -10.58
C PHE A 212 -21.92 -1.57 -10.66
N THR A 213 -21.86 -2.56 -9.76
CA THR A 213 -22.91 -3.60 -9.65
C THR A 213 -24.27 -2.97 -9.36
N GLN A 214 -24.35 -2.03 -8.42
CA GLN A 214 -25.60 -1.35 -8.08
C GLN A 214 -26.15 -0.55 -9.27
N LEU A 215 -25.28 0.20 -9.94
CA LEU A 215 -25.64 0.97 -11.13
C LEU A 215 -26.14 0.05 -12.26
N TYR A 216 -25.43 -1.05 -12.52
CA TYR A 216 -25.81 -2.06 -13.51
C TYR A 216 -27.20 -2.64 -13.21
N LEU A 217 -27.43 -3.13 -11.99
CA LEU A 217 -28.70 -3.72 -11.58
C LEU A 217 -29.86 -2.72 -11.65
N ALA A 218 -29.65 -1.48 -11.19
CA ALA A 218 -30.65 -0.42 -11.28
C ALA A 218 -31.04 -0.16 -12.74
N ARG A 219 -30.06 -0.20 -13.66
CA ARG A 219 -30.28 0.08 -15.08
C ARG A 219 -30.96 -1.06 -15.81
N VAL A 220 -30.50 -2.30 -15.63
CA VAL A 220 -31.13 -3.49 -16.24
C VAL A 220 -32.61 -3.57 -15.83
N ASN A 221 -32.92 -3.34 -14.56
CA ASN A 221 -34.30 -3.33 -14.06
C ASN A 221 -35.16 -2.23 -14.72
N LYS A 222 -34.59 -1.04 -14.98
CA LYS A 222 -35.27 0.04 -15.71
C LYS A 222 -35.55 -0.35 -17.16
N THR A 223 -34.63 -1.05 -17.82
CA THR A 223 -34.78 -1.49 -19.21
C THR A 223 -35.80 -2.63 -19.35
N ALA A 224 -35.80 -3.60 -18.42
CA ALA A 224 -36.79 -4.69 -18.39
C ALA A 224 -38.23 -4.14 -18.25
N ARG A 225 -38.46 -3.22 -17.30
CA ARG A 225 -39.77 -2.59 -17.09
C ARG A 225 -40.30 -1.84 -18.32
N LYS A 226 -39.42 -1.29 -19.17
CA LYS A 226 -39.79 -0.62 -20.42
C LYS A 226 -40.20 -1.59 -21.53
N LYS A 227 -39.73 -2.85 -21.49
CA LYS A 227 -40.13 -3.89 -22.45
C LYS A 227 -41.51 -4.44 -22.10
N ASP A 228 -41.85 -4.54 -20.82
CA ASP A 228 -43.17 -5.06 -20.36
C ASP A 228 -44.32 -4.05 -20.52
N THR A 229 -44.02 -2.78 -20.82
CA THR A 229 -45.00 -1.70 -21.01
C THR A 229 -45.24 -1.34 -22.49
N LYS A 230 -44.64 -2.09 -23.42
CA LYS A 230 -44.89 -1.99 -24.87
C LYS A 230 -45.67 -3.20 -25.36
#